data_AF-A0A965L858-F1
#
_entry.id   AF-A0A965L858-F1
#
_cell.length_a   1.000
_cell.length_b   1.000
_cell.length_c   1.000
_cell.angle_alpha   90.00
_cell.angle_beta   90.00
_cell.angle_gamma   90.00
#
_symmetry.space_group_name_H-M   'P 1'
#
loop_
_entity.id
_entity.type
_entity.pdbx_description
1 polymer ?
#
loop_
_entity_poly.entity_id
_entity_poly.type
_entity_poly.pdbx_seq_one_letter_code
_entity_poly.pdbx_strand_id
1 'polypeptide(L)'
;MLTNPNPITTEPVAAKVYDRLHVYSLSAIQPTTDSGSITVELLPATADGELANGSLVQKMTAPLTPEILAAVPELAAAFAAVLAAIPATQAYLASQQEQPNE
;
A
#
# COMPACT_ATOMS: atom_id res chain seq x y z
N MET A 1 -35.89 -7.00 14.84
CA MET A 1 -35.55 -6.02 13.79
C MET A 1 -34.17 -5.48 14.11
N LEU A 2 -33.13 -5.91 13.39
CA LEU A 2 -31.77 -5.39 13.56
C LEU A 2 -31.72 -4.02 12.86
N THR A 3 -31.58 -2.94 13.63
CA THR A 3 -31.44 -1.58 13.09
C THR A 3 -30.17 -1.50 12.25
N ASN A 4 -30.33 -1.22 10.95
CA ASN A 4 -29.22 -1.00 10.04
C ASN A 4 -28.43 0.23 10.54
N PRO A 5 -27.13 0.11 10.87
CA PRO A 5 -26.35 1.28 11.30
C PRO A 5 -26.32 2.30 10.16
N ASN A 6 -26.45 3.59 10.52
CA ASN A 6 -26.38 4.70 9.56
C ASN A 6 -25.20 4.48 8.60
N PRO A 7 -25.39 4.66 7.28
CA PRO A 7 -24.31 4.49 6.32
C PRO A 7 -23.12 5.36 6.73
N ILE A 8 -21.93 4.75 6.84
CA ILE A 8 -20.69 5.49 7.10
C ILE A 8 -20.42 6.34 5.86
N THR A 9 -20.75 7.62 5.94
CA THR A 9 -20.37 8.61 4.92
C THR A 9 -18.94 9.04 5.20
N THR A 10 -17.98 8.47 4.48
CA THR A 10 -16.63 9.03 4.42
C THR A 10 -16.64 10.21 3.45
N GLU A 11 -16.08 11.34 3.85
CA GLU A 11 -15.87 12.45 2.92
C GLU A 11 -15.03 11.96 1.73
N PRO A 12 -15.40 12.32 0.49
CA PRO A 12 -14.61 11.97 -0.67
C PRO A 12 -13.23 12.63 -0.55
N VAL A 13 -12.19 11.80 -0.47
CA VAL A 13 -10.81 12.27 -0.55
C VAL A 13 -10.66 13.07 -1.83
N ALA A 14 -10.15 14.29 -1.74
CA ALA A 14 -9.94 15.14 -2.91
C ALA A 14 -9.17 14.36 -3.97
N ALA A 15 -9.73 14.28 -5.18
CA ALA A 15 -9.08 13.60 -6.29
C ALA A 15 -7.75 14.28 -6.56
N LYS A 16 -6.64 13.58 -6.31
CA LYS A 16 -5.31 14.04 -6.70
C LYS A 16 -5.15 13.78 -8.19
N VAL A 17 -5.11 14.86 -8.96
CA VAL A 17 -4.73 14.79 -10.38
C VAL A 17 -3.21 14.74 -10.41
N TYR A 18 -2.67 13.65 -10.94
CA TYR A 18 -1.24 13.51 -11.16
C TYR A 18 -0.98 13.77 -12.64
N ASP A 19 -0.12 14.75 -12.94
CA ASP A 19 0.21 15.10 -14.32
C ASP A 19 1.06 14.02 -15.02
N ARG A 20 1.58 13.05 -14.26
CA ARG A 20 2.51 12.02 -14.76
C ARG A 20 2.34 10.67 -14.06
N LEU A 21 2.51 9.60 -14.83
CA LEU A 21 2.48 8.22 -14.34
C LEU A 21 3.76 7.91 -13.56
N HIS A 22 3.63 7.61 -12.27
CA HIS A 22 4.74 7.12 -11.46
C HIS A 22 4.49 5.64 -11.16
N VAL A 23 5.50 4.80 -11.37
CA VAL A 23 5.45 3.43 -10.85
C VAL A 23 6.01 3.46 -9.44
N TYR A 24 5.21 2.99 -8.49
CA TYR A 24 5.65 2.79 -7.13
C TYR A 24 5.57 1.30 -6.76
N SER A 25 6.63 0.79 -6.16
CA SER A 25 6.61 -0.51 -5.47
C SER A 25 6.59 -0.24 -3.98
N LEU A 26 5.63 -0.85 -3.29
CA LEU A 26 5.55 -0.82 -1.84
C LEU A 26 5.77 -2.23 -1.32
N SER A 27 6.79 -2.39 -0.48
CA SER A 27 7.02 -3.62 0.27
C SER A 27 7.00 -3.31 1.75
N ALA A 28 6.30 -4.16 2.51
CA ALA A 28 6.19 -4.07 3.94
C ALA A 28 6.74 -5.36 4.56
N ILE A 29 7.67 -5.24 5.50
CA ILE A 29 8.26 -6.37 6.21
C ILE A 29 7.77 -6.33 7.65
N GLN A 30 7.25 -7.47 8.11
CA GLN A 30 6.65 -7.64 9.43
C GLN A 30 5.66 -6.52 9.79
N PRO A 31 4.71 -6.17 8.89
CA PRO A 31 3.79 -5.09 9.17
C PRO A 31 2.89 -5.47 10.35
N THR A 32 2.87 -4.62 11.37
CA THR A 32 1.93 -4.66 12.49
C THR A 32 1.35 -3.27 12.69
N THR A 33 0.39 -3.12 13.61
CA THR A 33 -0.14 -1.81 14.00
C THR A 33 0.93 -0.89 14.60
N ASP A 34 1.97 -1.45 15.23
CA ASP A 34 2.91 -0.72 16.07
C ASP A 34 4.37 -0.78 15.57
N SER A 35 4.66 -1.64 14.59
CA SER A 35 6.01 -1.88 14.09
C SER A 35 6.04 -2.45 12.67
N GLY A 36 7.18 -2.31 12.01
CA GLY A 36 7.45 -2.85 10.68
C GLY A 36 8.48 -2.00 9.94
N SER A 37 8.85 -2.43 8.74
CA SER A 37 9.61 -1.57 7.81
C SER A 37 8.87 -1.45 6.50
N ILE A 38 8.96 -0.25 5.92
CA ILE A 38 8.47 0.03 4.58
C ILE A 38 9.65 0.28 3.66
N THR A 39 9.56 -0.26 2.47
CA THR A 39 10.41 0.14 1.36
C THR A 39 9.52 0.61 0.23
N VAL A 40 9.78 1.84 -0.20
CA VAL A 40 9.12 2.50 -1.32
C VAL A 40 10.16 2.71 -2.42
N GLU A 41 9.89 2.19 -3.60
CA GLU A 41 10.68 2.45 -4.80
C GLU A 41 9.82 3.25 -5.76
N LEU A 42 10.31 4.41 -6.18
CA LEU A 42 9.65 5.32 -7.10
C LEU A 42 10.46 5.38 -8.39
N LEU A 43 9.82 5.03 -9.50
CA LEU A 43 10.35 5.29 -10.82
C LEU A 43 9.67 6.57 -11.36
N PRO A 44 10.40 7.69 -11.44
CA PRO A 44 9.81 8.95 -11.88
C PRO A 44 9.45 8.89 -13.36
N ALA A 45 8.45 9.68 -13.75
CA ALA A 45 8.23 9.94 -15.17
C ALA A 45 9.29 10.91 -15.72
N THR A 46 9.72 10.68 -16.95
CA THR A 46 10.53 11.64 -17.72
C THR A 46 9.72 12.91 -18.04
N ALA A 47 10.39 13.93 -18.56
CA ALA A 47 9.72 15.16 -19.00
C ALA A 47 8.64 14.90 -20.07
N ASP A 48 8.80 13.82 -20.84
CA ASP A 48 7.94 13.42 -21.94
C ASP A 48 6.82 12.46 -21.51
N GLY A 49 6.72 12.15 -20.20
CA GLY A 49 5.67 11.30 -19.64
C GLY A 49 5.93 9.79 -19.73
N GLU A 50 7.11 9.38 -20.21
CA GLU A 50 7.54 7.97 -20.20
C GLU A 50 8.13 7.59 -18.83
N LEU A 51 8.21 6.29 -18.55
CA LEU A 51 8.90 5.80 -17.35
C LEU A 51 10.40 6.04 -17.48
N ALA A 52 11.02 6.61 -16.45
CA ALA A 52 12.47 6.74 -16.40
C ALA A 52 13.17 5.37 -16.46
N ASN A 53 14.44 5.38 -16.87
CA ASN A 53 15.28 4.19 -16.76
C ASN A 53 15.41 3.78 -15.28
N GLY A 54 15.52 2.47 -15.01
CA GLY A 54 15.76 1.90 -13.68
C GLY A 54 16.98 2.47 -12.94
N SER A 55 17.93 3.11 -13.62
CA SER A 55 19.03 3.86 -12.98
C SER A 55 18.57 5.10 -12.19
N LEU A 56 17.35 5.58 -12.42
CA LEU A 56 16.75 6.73 -11.76
C LEU A 56 15.73 6.33 -10.69
N VAL A 57 15.68 5.05 -10.31
CA VAL A 57 14.85 4.58 -9.20
C VAL A 57 15.25 5.31 -7.92
N GLN A 58 14.28 5.97 -7.31
CA GLN A 58 14.41 6.58 -6.00
C GLN A 58 13.89 5.60 -4.96
N LYS A 59 14.72 5.25 -3.99
CA LYS A 59 14.38 4.26 -2.97
C LYS A 59 14.43 4.88 -1.58
N MET A 60 13.37 4.65 -0.82
CA MET A 60 13.31 4.95 0.61
C MET A 60 13.05 3.65 1.36
N THR A 61 13.92 3.32 2.31
CA THR A 61 13.68 2.26 3.28
C THR A 61 13.72 2.88 4.67
N ALA A 62 12.64 2.72 5.43
CA ALA A 62 12.55 3.30 6.76
C ALA A 62 11.73 2.39 7.69
N PRO A 63 12.03 2.40 9.00
CA PRO A 63 11.11 1.85 9.99
C PRO A 63 9.79 2.61 9.90
N LEU A 64 8.68 1.90 10.02
CA LEU A 64 7.36 2.52 10.02
C LEU A 64 7.17 3.28 11.33
N THR A 65 7.45 4.58 11.32
CA THR A 65 7.20 5.46 12.46
C THR A 65 5.90 6.22 12.27
N PRO A 66 5.20 6.59 13.36
CA PRO A 66 4.03 7.46 13.29
C PRO A 66 4.30 8.77 12.56
N GLU A 67 5.53 9.29 12.65
CA GLU A 67 5.97 10.51 11.97
C GLU A 67 5.96 10.37 10.44
N ILE A 68 6.46 9.26 9.90
CA ILE A 68 6.46 9.01 8.45
C ILE A 68 5.03 8.85 7.93
N LEU A 69 4.19 8.13 8.70
CA LEU A 69 2.77 7.95 8.35
C LEU A 69 1.98 9.26 8.40
N ALA A 70 2.29 10.14 9.35
CA ALA A 70 1.69 11.46 9.45
C ALA A 70 2.17 12.40 8.32
N ALA A 71 3.44 12.29 7.92
CA ALA A 71 4.02 13.09 6.85
C ALA A 71 3.51 12.70 5.45
N VAL A 72 3.19 11.42 5.24
CA VAL A 72 2.70 10.90 3.95
C VAL A 72 1.45 10.03 4.16
N PRO A 73 0.24 10.64 4.22
CA PRO A 73 -1.01 9.92 4.49
C PRO A 73 -1.31 8.78 3.51
N GLU A 74 -0.88 8.90 2.25
CA GLU A 74 -1.03 7.82 1.25
C GLU A 74 -0.24 6.57 1.61
N LEU A 75 0.97 6.72 2.19
CA LEU A 75 1.74 5.58 2.68
C LEU A 75 1.05 4.94 3.89
N ALA A 76 0.41 5.72 4.75
CA ALA A 76 -0.40 5.20 5.84
C ALA A 76 -1.59 4.39 5.34
N ALA A 77 -2.33 4.91 4.35
CA ALA A 77 -3.45 4.20 3.74
C ALA A 77 -3.01 2.91 3.05
N ALA A 78 -1.90 2.95 2.28
CA ALA A 78 -1.36 1.76 1.63
C ALA A 78 -0.89 0.71 2.63
N PHE A 79 -0.23 1.12 3.72
CA PHE A 79 0.21 0.22 4.78
C PHE A 79 -0.98 -0.43 5.51
N ALA A 80 -2.02 0.35 5.83
CA ALA A 80 -3.25 -0.17 6.42
C ALA A 80 -3.96 -1.18 5.49
N ALA A 81 -3.96 -0.93 4.18
CA ALA A 81 -4.50 -1.86 3.19
C ALA A 81 -3.71 -3.18 3.16
N VAL A 82 -2.37 -3.13 3.24
CA VAL A 82 -1.53 -4.33 3.35
C VAL A 82 -1.87 -5.11 4.62
N LEU A 83 -1.95 -4.44 5.78
CA LEU A 83 -2.34 -5.08 7.04
C LEU A 83 -3.71 -5.77 6.94
N ALA A 84 -4.71 -5.10 6.38
CA ALA A 84 -6.05 -5.64 6.21
C ALA A 84 -6.09 -6.85 5.25
N ALA A 85 -5.18 -6.91 4.28
CA ALA A 85 -5.09 -8.01 3.33
C ALA A 85 -4.41 -9.27 3.90
N ILE A 86 -3.66 -9.18 5.01
CA ILE A 86 -2.90 -10.32 5.57
C ILE A 86 -3.81 -11.53 5.86
N PRO A 87 -4.93 -11.41 6.60
CA PRO A 87 -5.73 -12.59 6.94
C PRO A 87 -6.33 -13.28 5.72
N ALA A 88 -6.82 -12.50 4.75
CA ALA A 88 -7.37 -13.04 3.51
C ALA A 88 -6.28 -13.71 2.65
N THR A 89 -5.07 -13.12 2.60
CA THR A 89 -3.92 -13.69 1.89
C THR A 89 -3.47 -15.01 2.53
N GLN A 90 -3.41 -15.07 3.87
CA GLN A 90 -3.09 -16.29 4.60
C GLN A 90 -4.13 -17.39 4.36
N ALA A 91 -5.42 -17.05 4.40
CA ALA A 91 -6.50 -18.00 4.10
C ALA A 91 -6.41 -18.54 2.67
N TYR A 92 -6.12 -17.66 1.69
CA TYR A 92 -5.88 -18.08 0.31
C TYR A 92 -4.69 -19.03 0.20
N LEU A 93 -3.53 -18.69 0.79
CA LEU A 93 -2.34 -19.54 0.76
C LEU A 93 -2.59 -20.92 1.39
N ALA A 94 -3.32 -20.98 2.51
CA ALA A 94 -3.71 -22.24 3.13
C ALA A 94 -4.59 -23.09 2.19
N SER A 95 -5.56 -22.46 1.51
CA SER A 95 -6.43 -23.19 0.55
C SER A 95 -5.67 -23.78 -0.65
N GLN A 96 -4.53 -23.20 -1.03
CA GLN A 96 -3.67 -23.74 -2.08
C GLN A 96 -2.87 -24.97 -1.61
N GLN A 97 -2.56 -25.06 -0.32
CA GLN A 97 -1.85 -26.21 0.26
C GLN A 97 -2.79 -27.41 0.52
N GLU A 98 -4.09 -27.15 0.63
CA GLU A 98 -5.13 -28.17 0.78
C GLU A 98 -5.61 -28.75 -0.55
N GLN A 99 -5.24 -28.17 -1.69
CA GLN A 99 -5.45 -28.81 -2.99
C GLN A 99 -4.55 -30.04 -3.09
N PRO A 100 -5.10 -31.27 -3.16
CA PRO A 100 -4.29 -32.45 -3.40
C PRO A 100 -3.60 -32.25 -4.75
N ASN A 101 -2.29 -32.43 -4.80
CA ASN A 101 -1.59 -32.62 -6.07
C ASN A 101 -2.27 -33.80 -6.79
N GLU A 102 -3.07 -33.52 -7.83
CA GLU A 102 -3.47 -34.51 -8.83
C GLU A 102 -2.28 -34.87 -9.74
#